data_AF-A0AAN7CT69-F1
#
_entry.id   AF-A0AAN7CT69-F1
#
_cell.length_a   1.000
_cell.length_b   1.000
_cell.length_c   1.000
_cell.angle_alpha   90.00
_cell.angle_beta   90.00
_cell.angle_gamma   90.00
#
_symmetry.space_group_name_H-M   'P 1'
#
loop_
_entity.id
_entity.type
_entity.pdbx_description
1 polymer ?
#
loop_
_entity_poly.entity_id
_entity_poly.type
_entity_poly.pdbx_seq_one_letter_code
_entity_poly.pdbx_strand_id
1 'polypeptide(L)'
;MRASLVSNSGRAATYLCAACRREAIGTLAPRSAASRVAPVAQPHRTLQTLTTPVLRGTPALRRSPATTHSRSTSTSTSPSATSSSQSPPSESPIPTYYALFSETLPDGPPPKGKFAIDLRALRNEFLRLQAASHPDFHHSAASETGPGSETNKNNNNKSPARLRAEATSALINAAYKTLSSPLLRAQYLLHEQYGVDLEGDEQGTQSRADPELLMTVLEAREAIEEAEREEDLEEVRAANEARVSESERRLGEALEAGDVPAAVDEAVRLRYWLNIRQGIDGWERGKPVVLQH
;
A
#
# COMPACT_ATOMS: atom_id res chain seq x y z
N MET A 1 9.04 -54.59 -6.78
CA MET A 1 9.57 -53.55 -7.70
C MET A 1 8.59 -52.38 -7.71
N ARG A 2 9.12 -51.14 -7.72
CA ARG A 2 8.48 -49.80 -7.64
C ARG A 2 8.26 -49.30 -6.20
N ALA A 3 9.19 -48.57 -5.57
CA ALA A 3 9.85 -47.26 -5.85
C ALA A 3 9.07 -46.07 -5.25
N SER A 4 9.52 -45.65 -4.07
CA SER A 4 9.11 -44.46 -3.32
C SER A 4 9.71 -43.19 -3.93
N LEU A 5 8.89 -42.15 -4.11
CA LEU A 5 9.33 -40.80 -4.48
C LEU A 5 9.55 -39.99 -3.19
N VAL A 6 10.82 -39.69 -2.91
CA VAL A 6 11.24 -38.77 -1.85
C VAL A 6 11.18 -37.34 -2.38
N SER A 7 10.52 -36.48 -1.59
CA SER A 7 10.33 -35.06 -1.82
C SER A 7 11.66 -34.30 -1.74
N ASN A 8 11.99 -33.55 -2.79
CA ASN A 8 13.23 -32.77 -2.90
C ASN A 8 12.93 -31.28 -2.66
N SER A 9 12.66 -30.91 -1.42
CA SER A 9 12.51 -29.51 -0.99
C SER A 9 13.57 -29.19 0.07
N GLY A 10 14.78 -28.89 -0.38
CA GLY A 10 15.85 -28.55 0.54
C GLY A 10 17.17 -28.25 -0.15
N ARG A 11 17.25 -27.14 -0.90
CA ARG A 11 18.51 -26.47 -1.29
C ARG A 11 18.24 -25.13 -2.00
N ALA A 12 17.90 -24.09 -1.24
CA ALA A 12 17.86 -22.72 -1.75
C ALA A 12 18.23 -21.66 -0.68
N ALA A 13 19.29 -21.91 0.11
CA ALA A 13 19.71 -21.00 1.18
C ALA A 13 21.23 -20.89 1.37
N THR A 14 22.04 -20.94 0.29
CA THR A 14 23.51 -20.92 0.41
C THR A 14 24.18 -19.56 0.19
N TYR A 15 23.44 -18.45 0.04
CA TYR A 15 24.07 -17.13 -0.19
C TYR A 15 23.48 -16.00 0.66
N LEU A 16 23.24 -16.25 1.94
CA LEU A 16 22.92 -15.20 2.92
C LEU A 16 24.10 -14.96 3.87
N CYS A 17 24.58 -13.72 3.91
CA CYS A 17 25.57 -13.26 4.89
C CYS A 17 25.01 -13.37 6.33
N ALA A 18 25.89 -13.57 7.31
CA ALA A 18 25.53 -13.82 8.71
C ALA A 18 24.68 -12.70 9.35
N ALA A 19 24.77 -11.46 8.84
CA ALA A 19 23.94 -10.33 9.29
C ALA A 19 22.48 -10.45 8.84
N CYS A 20 22.23 -10.76 7.56
CA CYS A 20 20.88 -10.95 7.01
C CYS A 20 20.17 -12.19 7.59
N ARG A 21 20.94 -13.19 8.04
CA ARG A 21 20.39 -14.39 8.70
C ARG A 21 19.80 -14.10 10.09
N ARG A 22 20.23 -13.02 10.76
CA ARG A 22 19.72 -12.64 12.09
C ARG A 22 18.42 -11.85 12.03
N GLU A 23 18.20 -11.05 10.99
CA GLU A 23 16.91 -10.35 10.79
C GLU A 23 15.80 -11.31 10.34
N ALA A 24 16.12 -12.39 9.62
CA ALA A 24 15.15 -13.40 9.21
C ALA A 24 14.69 -14.35 10.35
N ILE A 25 15.39 -14.38 11.49
CA ILE A 25 15.07 -15.25 12.64
C ILE A 25 14.52 -14.44 13.84
N GLY A 26 14.69 -13.11 13.83
CA GLY A 26 14.26 -12.21 14.92
C GLY A 26 12.76 -11.91 15.00
N THR A 27 11.95 -12.32 14.02
CA THR A 27 10.49 -12.10 14.00
C THR A 27 9.66 -13.30 14.43
N LEU A 28 10.30 -14.39 14.89
CA LEU A 28 9.61 -15.59 15.39
C LEU A 28 10.09 -15.97 16.79
N ALA A 29 9.70 -15.18 17.79
CA ALA A 29 9.70 -15.62 19.18
C ALA A 29 8.46 -15.06 19.93
N PRO A 30 7.67 -15.91 20.60
CA PRO A 30 6.47 -15.48 21.31
C PRO A 30 6.85 -14.74 22.61
N ARG A 31 6.29 -13.54 22.81
CA ARG A 31 6.38 -12.82 24.08
C ARG A 31 5.47 -13.53 25.10
N SER A 32 6.08 -14.21 26.06
CA SER A 32 5.39 -14.82 27.20
C SER A 32 4.86 -13.72 28.13
N ALA A 33 3.53 -13.61 28.25
CA ALA A 33 2.86 -12.69 29.15
C ALA A 33 2.67 -13.35 30.52
N ALA A 34 3.36 -12.83 31.55
CA ALA A 34 3.13 -13.23 32.94
C ALA A 34 1.91 -12.50 33.50
N SER A 35 0.92 -13.31 33.90
CA SER A 35 -0.34 -12.94 34.51
C SER A 35 -0.17 -12.32 35.90
N ARG A 36 -0.88 -11.23 36.17
CA ARG A 36 -1.29 -10.86 37.54
C ARG A 36 -2.78 -10.51 37.55
N VAL A 37 -3.51 -11.37 38.24
CA VAL A 37 -4.94 -11.30 38.54
C VAL A 37 -5.19 -10.25 39.63
N ALA A 38 -6.24 -9.44 39.47
CA ALA A 38 -6.92 -8.77 40.59
C ALA A 38 -8.44 -8.70 40.30
N PRO A 39 -9.32 -8.82 41.32
CA PRO A 39 -10.65 -9.36 41.13
C PRO A 39 -11.79 -8.32 41.01
N VAL A 40 -12.87 -8.86 40.44
CA VAL A 40 -14.28 -8.44 40.32
C VAL A 40 -14.85 -7.62 41.49
N ALA A 41 -15.60 -6.56 41.16
CA ALA A 41 -16.82 -6.14 41.86
C ALA A 41 -17.71 -5.25 40.96
N GLN A 42 -18.90 -5.76 40.60
CA GLN A 42 -20.10 -4.97 40.26
C GLN A 42 -21.06 -5.05 41.46
N PRO A 43 -22.24 -4.40 41.46
CA PRO A 43 -22.69 -3.16 40.83
C PRO A 43 -23.23 -2.20 41.92
N HIS A 44 -23.78 -1.02 41.58
CA HIS A 44 -25.12 -0.60 42.04
C HIS A 44 -25.54 0.73 41.39
N ARG A 45 -26.85 0.80 41.21
CA ARG A 45 -27.68 1.73 40.45
C ARG A 45 -28.21 2.80 41.40
N THR A 46 -28.21 4.07 41.01
CA THR A 46 -29.09 5.08 41.62
C THR A 46 -29.55 6.12 40.61
N LEU A 47 -30.87 6.19 40.47
CA LEU A 47 -31.65 7.23 39.79
C LEU A 47 -31.64 8.50 40.64
N GLN A 48 -31.53 9.68 40.03
CA GLN A 48 -32.09 10.91 40.60
C GLN A 48 -32.66 11.83 39.51
N THR A 49 -33.73 12.50 39.92
CA THR A 49 -34.81 13.12 39.17
C THR A 49 -34.85 14.63 39.42
N LEU A 50 -35.40 15.38 38.44
CA LEU A 50 -36.02 16.72 38.51
C LEU A 50 -35.05 17.90 38.73
N THR A 51 -35.08 18.96 37.94
CA THR A 51 -36.16 19.96 37.90
C THR A 51 -35.90 21.00 36.78
N THR A 52 -36.96 21.45 36.13
CA THR A 52 -37.03 22.63 35.23
C THR A 52 -36.96 23.95 36.02
N PRO A 53 -36.69 25.12 35.38
CA PRO A 53 -37.84 25.92 34.91
C PRO A 53 -37.64 26.70 33.58
N VAL A 54 -38.81 27.06 33.06
CA VAL A 54 -39.21 27.89 31.92
C VAL A 54 -38.84 29.38 32.07
N LEU A 55 -38.67 30.10 30.94
CA LEU A 55 -39.26 31.43 30.61
C LEU A 55 -38.76 31.87 29.20
N ARG A 56 -39.63 31.87 28.17
CA ARG A 56 -40.36 33.03 27.59
C ARG A 56 -39.49 34.13 26.97
N GLY A 57 -39.72 34.39 25.68
CA GLY A 57 -39.39 35.66 25.01
C GLY A 57 -39.43 35.53 23.49
N THR A 58 -40.35 36.25 22.85
CA THR A 58 -40.75 36.15 21.43
C THR A 58 -40.04 37.24 20.57
N PRO A 59 -40.52 37.67 19.37
CA PRO A 59 -39.71 37.70 18.14
C PRO A 59 -39.45 39.14 17.63
N ALA A 60 -38.76 39.29 16.48
CA ALA A 60 -39.19 40.16 15.35
C ALA A 60 -38.03 40.63 14.43
N LEU A 61 -38.20 40.30 13.15
CA LEU A 61 -38.04 41.10 11.92
C LEU A 61 -37.38 42.49 11.97
N ARG A 62 -36.43 42.70 11.04
CA ARG A 62 -36.27 43.81 10.06
C ARG A 62 -34.81 43.82 9.59
N ARG A 63 -34.35 44.30 8.43
CA ARG A 63 -34.87 44.83 7.15
C ARG A 63 -33.62 45.44 6.47
N SER A 64 -33.35 45.13 5.19
CA SER A 64 -32.29 45.78 4.38
C SER A 64 -32.59 47.28 4.15
N PRO A 65 -31.60 48.11 3.77
CA PRO A 65 -31.27 48.40 2.35
C PRO A 65 -29.74 48.60 2.10
N ALA A 66 -29.15 48.21 0.97
CA ALA A 66 -29.10 48.79 -0.39
C ALA A 66 -28.19 50.03 -0.60
N THR A 67 -27.40 49.95 -1.70
CA THR A 67 -26.76 51.02 -2.52
C THR A 67 -25.44 51.61 -1.95
N THR A 68 -24.37 51.93 -2.70
CA THR A 68 -24.20 52.49 -4.07
C THR A 68 -22.71 52.46 -4.50
N HIS A 69 -22.47 52.24 -5.81
CA HIS A 69 -21.45 52.82 -6.71
C HIS A 69 -19.94 52.64 -6.39
N SER A 70 -19.07 52.25 -7.32
CA SER A 70 -18.74 53.01 -8.54
C SER A 70 -18.12 52.18 -9.66
N ARG A 71 -18.30 52.74 -10.85
CA ARG A 71 -18.01 52.27 -12.22
C ARG A 71 -16.84 53.08 -12.78
N SER A 72 -15.98 52.48 -13.59
CA SER A 72 -15.16 53.10 -14.66
C SER A 72 -14.52 51.95 -15.47
N THR A 73 -14.91 51.59 -16.71
CA THR A 73 -14.57 52.19 -18.04
C THR A 73 -13.09 52.54 -18.16
N SER A 74 -12.29 52.22 -19.19
CA SER A 74 -12.37 51.60 -20.53
C SER A 74 -10.87 51.38 -20.92
N THR A 75 -10.41 50.63 -21.92
CA THR A 75 -10.52 50.82 -23.38
C THR A 75 -9.50 49.86 -24.04
N SER A 76 -9.76 49.53 -25.30
CA SER A 76 -9.01 48.73 -26.28
C SER A 76 -7.50 48.95 -26.41
N THR A 77 -6.76 47.87 -26.73
CA THR A 77 -5.82 47.81 -27.88
C THR A 77 -5.32 46.38 -28.10
N SER A 78 -5.48 45.84 -29.30
CA SER A 78 -4.65 44.75 -29.84
C SER A 78 -3.28 45.31 -30.24
N PRO A 79 -2.22 44.49 -30.21
CA PRO A 79 -1.62 44.12 -31.49
C PRO A 79 -1.25 42.64 -31.59
N SER A 80 -1.25 42.15 -32.83
CA SER A 80 -0.65 40.88 -33.24
C SER A 80 0.85 40.83 -32.88
N ALA A 81 1.27 39.71 -32.29
CA ALA A 81 2.63 39.21 -32.43
C ALA A 81 2.59 37.69 -32.43
N THR A 82 2.97 37.14 -33.58
CA THR A 82 3.29 35.75 -33.84
C THR A 82 4.42 35.32 -32.92
N SER A 83 4.16 34.36 -32.03
CA SER A 83 5.21 33.53 -31.45
C SER A 83 4.57 32.22 -31.04
N SER A 84 4.66 31.28 -31.97
CA SER A 84 4.47 29.85 -31.80
C SER A 84 5.50 29.34 -30.78
N SER A 85 5.23 29.58 -29.51
CA SER A 85 5.93 28.90 -28.42
C SER A 85 5.10 27.66 -28.12
N GLN A 86 5.34 26.59 -28.86
CA GLN A 86 4.93 25.25 -28.45
C GLN A 86 5.50 25.02 -27.06
N SER A 87 4.63 25.11 -26.06
CA SER A 87 4.86 24.48 -24.77
C SER A 87 5.16 23.01 -25.06
N PRO A 88 6.29 22.44 -24.61
CA PRO A 88 6.41 20.99 -24.61
C PRO A 88 5.23 20.45 -23.78
N PRO A 89 4.60 19.34 -24.18
CA PRO A 89 3.64 18.69 -23.30
C PRO A 89 4.38 18.42 -21.99
N SER A 90 3.76 18.83 -20.88
CA SER A 90 4.20 18.45 -19.55
C SER A 90 4.16 16.93 -19.45
N GLU A 91 5.27 16.29 -19.82
CA GLU A 91 5.54 14.92 -19.46
C GLU A 91 5.55 14.90 -17.93
N SER A 92 4.47 14.40 -17.35
CA SER A 92 4.47 14.01 -15.94
C SER A 92 5.73 13.18 -15.73
N PRO A 93 6.60 13.54 -14.76
CA PRO A 93 7.84 12.81 -14.55
C PRO A 93 7.47 11.35 -14.30
N ILE A 94 8.11 10.43 -15.02
CA ILE A 94 7.89 8.99 -14.86
C ILE A 94 7.92 8.69 -13.36
N PRO A 95 6.87 8.04 -12.80
CA PRO A 95 6.82 7.77 -11.38
C PRO A 95 8.10 7.06 -10.93
N THR A 96 8.70 7.55 -9.85
CA THR A 96 10.02 7.17 -9.34
C THR A 96 10.27 5.65 -9.38
N TYR A 97 9.25 4.84 -9.09
CA TYR A 97 9.40 3.38 -9.05
C TYR A 97 9.50 2.75 -10.43
N TYR A 98 8.75 3.23 -11.43
CA TYR A 98 8.84 2.72 -12.80
C TYR A 98 10.18 3.06 -13.44
N ALA A 99 10.72 4.25 -13.14
CA ALA A 99 12.03 4.67 -13.64
C ALA A 99 13.19 3.80 -13.15
N LEU A 100 13.06 3.12 -12.00
CA LEU A 100 14.10 2.22 -11.46
C LEU A 100 14.18 0.89 -12.21
N PHE A 101 13.09 0.47 -12.85
CA PHE A 101 12.93 -0.84 -13.48
C PHE A 101 12.82 -0.70 -15.01
N SER A 102 13.74 0.06 -15.60
CA SER A 102 13.70 0.42 -17.01
C SER A 102 13.82 -0.75 -17.98
N GLU A 103 14.44 -1.87 -17.57
CA GLU A 103 14.55 -3.05 -18.45
C GLU A 103 13.26 -3.85 -18.50
N THR A 104 12.56 -3.93 -17.37
CA THR A 104 11.29 -4.65 -17.28
C THR A 104 10.10 -3.80 -17.70
N LEU A 105 10.18 -2.48 -17.54
CA LEU A 105 9.09 -1.52 -17.79
C LEU A 105 9.54 -0.40 -18.74
N PRO A 106 9.93 -0.71 -20.00
CA PRO A 106 10.42 0.29 -20.95
C PRO A 106 9.36 1.32 -21.35
N ASP A 107 8.09 0.90 -21.41
CA ASP A 107 6.96 1.76 -21.80
C ASP A 107 6.45 2.64 -20.64
N GLY A 108 6.97 2.41 -19.42
CA GLY A 108 6.56 3.14 -18.21
C GLY A 108 5.18 2.72 -17.69
N PRO A 109 4.52 3.58 -16.89
CA PRO A 109 3.21 3.28 -16.32
C PRO A 109 2.06 3.42 -17.35
N PRO A 110 0.86 2.88 -17.05
CA PRO A 110 -0.36 3.20 -17.77
C PRO A 110 -0.63 4.72 -17.81
N PRO A 111 -1.25 5.27 -18.87
CA PRO A 111 -1.84 4.59 -20.03
C PRO A 111 -0.84 4.27 -21.17
N LYS A 112 0.42 4.70 -21.06
CA LYS A 112 1.44 4.44 -22.11
C LYS A 112 1.93 2.99 -22.08
N GLY A 113 2.18 2.47 -20.87
CA GLY A 113 2.53 1.07 -20.64
C GLY A 113 1.34 0.24 -20.13
N LYS A 114 1.58 -1.05 -19.90
CA LYS A 114 0.58 -1.97 -19.35
C LYS A 114 0.55 -1.95 -17.84
N PHE A 115 -0.60 -2.20 -17.24
CA PHE A 115 -0.70 -2.38 -15.78
C PHE A 115 -0.11 -3.72 -15.34
N ALA A 116 -0.29 -4.77 -16.14
CA ALA A 116 0.24 -6.10 -15.85
C ALA A 116 1.77 -6.14 -16.00
N ILE A 117 2.47 -6.55 -14.94
CA ILE A 117 3.93 -6.66 -14.89
C ILE A 117 4.33 -8.14 -14.81
N ASP A 118 5.33 -8.54 -15.59
CA ASP A 118 5.97 -9.85 -15.41
C ASP A 118 6.79 -9.85 -14.11
N LEU A 119 6.21 -10.46 -13.06
CA LEU A 119 6.82 -10.56 -11.74
C LEU A 119 8.17 -11.29 -11.76
N ARG A 120 8.39 -12.21 -12.70
CA ARG A 120 9.66 -12.93 -12.81
C ARG A 120 10.75 -12.01 -13.33
N ALA A 121 10.44 -11.26 -14.39
CA ALA A 121 11.38 -10.29 -14.94
C ALA A 121 11.67 -9.17 -13.92
N LEU A 122 10.64 -8.63 -13.26
CA LEU A 122 10.76 -7.64 -12.18
C LEU A 122 11.68 -8.13 -11.05
N ARG A 123 11.50 -9.38 -10.61
CA ARG A 123 12.35 -9.99 -9.57
C ARG A 123 13.79 -10.14 -10.01
N ASN A 124 14.05 -10.51 -11.26
CA ASN A 124 15.41 -10.65 -11.77
C ASN A 124 16.14 -9.30 -11.81
N GLU A 125 15.48 -8.25 -12.29
CA GLU A 125 16.03 -6.90 -12.30
C GLU A 125 16.25 -6.37 -10.87
N PHE A 126 15.29 -6.61 -9.96
CA PHE A 126 15.42 -6.30 -8.54
C PHE A 126 16.68 -6.89 -7.91
N LEU A 127 16.92 -8.21 -8.10
CA LEU A 127 18.11 -8.87 -7.56
C LEU A 127 19.41 -8.28 -8.12
N ARG A 128 19.41 -7.90 -9.40
CA ARG A 128 20.57 -7.27 -10.05
C ARG A 128 20.84 -5.87 -9.48
N LEU A 129 19.79 -5.04 -9.34
CA LEU A 129 19.90 -3.70 -8.77
C LEU A 129 20.36 -3.75 -7.30
N GLN A 130 19.82 -4.69 -6.52
CA GLN A 130 20.21 -4.89 -5.13
C GLN A 130 21.66 -5.36 -4.97
N ALA A 131 22.14 -6.23 -5.88
CA ALA A 131 23.54 -6.65 -5.90
C ALA A 131 24.49 -5.48 -6.22
N ALA A 132 24.07 -4.56 -7.11
CA ALA A 132 24.85 -3.37 -7.47
C ALA A 132 24.89 -2.31 -6.36
N SER A 133 23.89 -2.26 -5.47
CA SER A 133 23.78 -1.26 -4.40
C SER A 133 24.39 -1.69 -3.06
N HIS A 134 24.99 -2.88 -2.97
CA HIS A 134 25.47 -3.42 -1.68
C HIS A 134 26.70 -2.65 -1.14
N PRO A 135 26.71 -2.23 0.15
CA PRO A 135 27.75 -1.38 0.71
C PRO A 135 29.15 -2.03 0.82
N ASP A 136 29.28 -3.36 0.72
CA ASP A 136 30.59 -4.04 0.72
C ASP A 136 31.49 -3.62 -0.45
N PHE A 137 30.92 -3.28 -1.62
CA PHE A 137 31.73 -2.75 -2.73
C PHE A 137 32.37 -1.39 -2.40
N HIS A 138 31.80 -0.65 -1.45
CA HIS A 138 32.26 0.68 -1.06
C HIS A 138 33.16 0.69 0.19
N HIS A 139 33.37 -0.47 0.83
CA HIS A 139 34.30 -0.60 1.96
C HIS A 139 35.77 -0.69 1.51
N SER A 140 36.03 -1.22 0.30
CA SER A 140 37.39 -1.38 -0.25
C SER A 140 38.06 -0.06 -0.66
N ALA A 141 37.29 1.00 -0.89
CA ALA A 141 37.81 2.31 -1.33
C ALA A 141 38.10 3.27 -0.16
N ALA A 142 37.68 2.96 1.07
CA ALA A 142 37.84 3.83 2.23
C ALA A 142 38.83 3.28 3.29
N SER A 143 39.41 2.10 3.06
CA SER A 143 40.39 1.48 3.98
C SER A 143 41.84 1.68 3.57
N GLU A 144 42.14 2.50 2.56
CA GLU A 144 43.52 2.93 2.26
C GLU A 144 43.95 4.02 3.24
N THR A 145 44.12 3.66 4.52
CA THR A 145 44.86 4.48 5.47
C THR A 145 45.60 3.56 6.43
N GLY A 146 46.85 3.26 6.08
CA GLY A 146 47.97 2.89 6.96
C GLY A 146 47.80 1.74 7.96
N PRO A 147 48.74 0.78 8.03
CA PRO A 147 48.78 -0.20 9.11
C PRO A 147 49.23 0.51 10.40
N GLY A 148 48.30 0.90 11.28
CA GLY A 148 48.70 1.47 12.58
C GLY A 148 47.66 2.18 13.44
N SER A 149 46.35 2.14 13.15
CA SER A 149 45.36 2.78 14.03
C SER A 149 44.36 1.78 14.57
N GLU A 150 44.72 1.15 15.70
CA GLU A 150 43.77 0.57 16.64
C GLU A 150 43.05 1.72 17.35
N THR A 151 41.97 2.26 16.76
CA THR A 151 41.20 3.31 17.43
C THR A 151 39.71 3.15 17.17
N ASN A 152 39.03 2.61 18.20
CA ASN A 152 37.64 2.86 18.57
C ASN A 152 36.57 2.73 17.45
N LYS A 153 36.03 1.51 17.28
CA LYS A 153 34.77 1.23 16.56
C LYS A 153 33.57 1.82 17.31
N ASN A 154 33.45 3.14 17.34
CA ASN A 154 32.18 3.78 17.65
C ASN A 154 31.28 3.64 16.40
N ASN A 155 30.33 2.72 16.46
CA ASN A 155 29.43 2.30 15.38
C ASN A 155 28.46 3.37 14.84
N ASN A 156 28.65 4.66 15.16
CA ASN A 156 27.68 5.72 14.87
C ASN A 156 28.03 6.62 13.68
N ASN A 157 29.22 6.50 13.09
CA ASN A 157 29.58 7.28 11.90
C ASN A 157 29.53 6.40 10.64
N LYS A 158 28.33 6.23 10.11
CA LYS A 158 28.14 5.64 8.78
C LYS A 158 28.77 6.56 7.73
N SER A 159 29.61 6.02 6.85
CA SER A 159 30.24 6.83 5.80
C SER A 159 29.17 7.39 4.84
N PRO A 160 29.33 8.59 4.27
CA PRO A 160 28.35 9.17 3.36
C PRO A 160 28.07 8.28 2.14
N ALA A 161 29.05 7.48 1.71
CA ALA A 161 28.86 6.46 0.67
C ALA A 161 27.93 5.32 1.13
N ARG A 162 28.09 4.84 2.37
CA ARG A 162 27.24 3.81 2.94
C ARG A 162 25.81 4.31 3.19
N LEU A 163 25.62 5.56 3.63
CA LEU A 163 24.28 6.16 3.71
C LEU A 163 23.59 6.18 2.33
N ARG A 164 24.31 6.58 1.27
CA ARG A 164 23.76 6.59 -0.10
C ARG A 164 23.41 5.19 -0.62
N ALA A 165 24.28 4.20 -0.38
CA ALA A 165 24.05 2.80 -0.76
C ALA A 165 22.83 2.21 -0.05
N GLU A 166 22.61 2.56 1.21
CA GLU A 166 21.44 2.10 1.95
C GLU A 166 20.15 2.81 1.55
N ALA A 167 20.20 4.12 1.30
CA ALA A 167 19.05 4.88 0.80
C ALA A 167 18.59 4.34 -0.57
N THR A 168 19.52 4.05 -1.47
CA THR A 168 19.23 3.43 -2.77
C THR A 168 18.67 2.02 -2.62
N SER A 169 19.26 1.19 -1.75
CA SER A 169 18.74 -0.15 -1.47
C SER A 169 17.33 -0.12 -0.88
N ALA A 170 17.04 0.79 0.06
CA ALA A 170 15.72 0.98 0.63
C ALA A 170 14.69 1.40 -0.43
N LEU A 171 15.08 2.31 -1.34
CA LEU A 171 14.24 2.74 -2.45
C LEU A 171 13.93 1.59 -3.41
N ILE A 172 14.92 0.78 -3.79
CA ILE A 172 14.76 -0.40 -4.66
C ILE A 172 13.80 -1.42 -4.01
N ASN A 173 13.95 -1.67 -2.70
CA ASN A 173 13.06 -2.57 -1.96
C ASN A 173 11.62 -2.06 -1.91
N ALA A 174 11.43 -0.76 -1.65
CA ALA A 174 10.11 -0.13 -1.64
C ALA A 174 9.45 -0.25 -3.01
N ALA A 175 10.19 0.10 -4.06
CA ALA A 175 9.71 0.02 -5.44
C ALA A 175 9.33 -1.42 -5.83
N TYR A 176 10.17 -2.42 -5.52
CA TYR A 176 9.83 -3.83 -5.77
C TYR A 176 8.59 -4.28 -5.00
N LYS A 177 8.47 -3.94 -3.72
CA LYS A 177 7.30 -4.30 -2.90
C LYS A 177 6.02 -3.69 -3.47
N THR A 178 6.04 -2.40 -3.81
CA THR A 178 4.90 -1.70 -4.39
C THR A 178 4.54 -2.26 -5.76
N LEU A 179 5.53 -2.41 -6.66
CA LEU A 179 5.28 -2.90 -8.02
C LEU A 179 4.95 -4.39 -8.08
N SER A 180 5.29 -5.20 -7.08
CA SER A 180 4.94 -6.63 -7.09
C SER A 180 3.49 -6.92 -6.67
N SER A 181 2.90 -6.08 -5.82
CA SER A 181 1.49 -6.20 -5.40
C SER A 181 0.58 -5.40 -6.34
N PRO A 182 -0.43 -6.00 -6.99
CA PRO A 182 -1.35 -5.28 -7.86
C PRO A 182 -2.09 -4.14 -7.14
N LEU A 183 -2.51 -4.35 -5.89
CA LEU A 183 -3.18 -3.31 -5.10
C LEU A 183 -2.24 -2.13 -4.78
N LEU A 184 -1.03 -2.40 -4.27
CA LEU A 184 -0.07 -1.33 -3.94
C LEU A 184 0.35 -0.58 -5.21
N ARG A 185 0.52 -1.30 -6.32
CA ARG A 185 0.84 -0.72 -7.63
C ARG A 185 -0.26 0.22 -8.09
N ALA A 186 -1.53 -0.19 -7.98
CA ALA A 186 -2.66 0.65 -8.35
C ALA A 186 -2.78 1.88 -7.47
N GLN A 187 -2.66 1.74 -6.14
CA GLN A 187 -2.66 2.86 -5.20
C GLN A 187 -1.54 3.84 -5.51
N TYR A 188 -0.33 3.35 -5.78
CA TYR A 188 0.81 4.16 -6.17
C TYR A 188 0.54 4.94 -7.47
N LEU A 189 0.00 4.28 -8.50
CA LEU A 189 -0.33 4.95 -9.77
C LEU A 189 -1.42 6.01 -9.58
N LEU A 190 -2.48 5.69 -8.82
CA LEU A 190 -3.58 6.60 -8.52
C LEU A 190 -3.12 7.83 -7.75
N HIS A 191 -2.21 7.66 -6.79
CA HIS A 191 -1.59 8.76 -6.06
C HIS A 191 -0.71 9.62 -6.97
N GLU A 192 0.28 9.02 -7.63
CA GLU A 192 1.32 9.76 -8.36
C GLU A 192 0.81 10.43 -9.65
N GLN A 193 -0.14 9.82 -10.34
CA GLN A 193 -0.63 10.32 -11.64
C GLN A 193 -1.92 11.14 -11.52
N TYR A 194 -2.77 10.82 -10.54
CA TYR A 194 -4.11 11.38 -10.44
C TYR A 194 -4.38 12.08 -9.10
N GLY A 195 -3.43 12.05 -8.15
CA GLY A 195 -3.57 12.69 -6.85
C GLY A 195 -4.63 12.05 -5.95
N VAL A 196 -4.98 10.79 -6.19
CA VAL A 196 -5.98 10.05 -5.42
C VAL A 196 -5.27 9.19 -4.37
N ASP A 197 -5.44 9.54 -3.10
CA ASP A 197 -4.92 8.77 -1.97
C ASP A 197 -5.97 7.79 -1.43
N LEU A 198 -5.80 6.50 -1.75
CA LEU A 198 -6.65 5.42 -1.25
C LEU A 198 -6.15 4.79 0.06
N GLU A 199 -4.88 5.02 0.43
CA GLU A 199 -4.33 4.48 1.69
C GLU A 199 -4.69 5.40 2.86
N GLY A 200 -4.62 6.72 2.67
CA GLY A 200 -4.93 7.71 3.70
C GLY A 200 -6.43 7.98 3.92
N ASP A 201 -7.29 7.60 2.97
CA ASP A 201 -8.74 7.83 3.03
C ASP A 201 -9.54 6.54 3.30
N GLU A 202 -9.27 5.90 4.44
CA GLU A 202 -9.95 4.65 4.82
C GLU A 202 -11.47 4.82 4.92
N GLN A 203 -11.94 5.96 5.43
CA GLN A 203 -13.36 6.27 5.57
C GLN A 203 -14.04 6.51 4.20
N GLY A 204 -13.42 7.28 3.31
CA GLY A 204 -13.93 7.47 1.95
C GLY A 204 -13.87 6.20 1.12
N THR A 205 -12.89 5.33 1.36
CA THR A 205 -12.81 4.01 0.73
C THR A 205 -13.94 3.09 1.18
N GLN A 206 -14.27 3.05 2.47
CA GLN A 206 -15.42 2.29 2.98
C GLN A 206 -16.75 2.81 2.43
N SER A 207 -16.90 4.14 2.30
CA SER A 207 -18.11 4.75 1.74
C SER A 207 -18.32 4.46 0.25
N ARG A 208 -17.26 4.05 -0.47
CA ARG A 208 -17.33 3.66 -1.89
C ARG A 208 -17.74 2.20 -2.11
N ALA A 209 -17.78 1.39 -1.05
CA ALA A 209 -18.19 0.00 -1.17
C ALA A 209 -19.70 -0.10 -1.46
N ASP A 210 -20.04 -0.65 -2.62
CA ASP A 210 -21.42 -0.97 -3.02
C ASP A 210 -22.03 -2.01 -2.06
N PRO A 211 -23.32 -1.89 -1.68
CA PRO A 211 -24.08 -2.95 -1.01
C PRO A 211 -23.86 -4.37 -1.55
N GLU A 212 -23.79 -4.57 -2.88
CA GLU A 212 -23.58 -5.90 -3.48
C GLU A 212 -22.20 -6.48 -3.11
N LEU A 213 -21.16 -5.63 -3.19
CA LEU A 213 -19.80 -6.00 -2.78
C LEU A 213 -19.77 -6.39 -1.30
N LEU A 214 -20.38 -5.57 -0.44
CA LEU A 214 -20.39 -5.81 1.01
C LEU A 214 -21.12 -7.11 1.36
N MET A 215 -22.23 -7.41 0.68
CA MET A 215 -22.95 -8.67 0.87
C MET A 215 -22.07 -9.88 0.52
N THR A 216 -21.40 -9.87 -0.64
CA THR A 216 -20.48 -10.95 -1.02
C THR A 216 -19.31 -11.08 -0.04
N VAL A 217 -18.80 -9.96 0.49
CA VAL A 217 -17.72 -9.99 1.48
C VAL A 217 -18.18 -10.62 2.79
N LEU A 218 -19.41 -10.33 3.22
CA LEU A 218 -19.99 -10.94 4.42
C LEU A 218 -20.23 -12.44 4.24
N GLU A 219 -20.80 -12.86 3.10
CA GLU A 219 -20.98 -14.27 2.76
C GLU A 219 -19.66 -15.04 2.77
N ALA A 220 -18.60 -14.47 2.18
CA ALA A 220 -17.28 -15.08 2.19
C ALA A 220 -16.70 -15.19 3.61
N ARG A 221 -16.95 -14.20 4.48
CA ARG A 221 -16.52 -14.23 5.88
C ARG A 221 -17.27 -15.30 6.68
N GLU A 222 -18.58 -15.39 6.52
CA GLU A 222 -19.40 -16.43 7.17
C GLU A 222 -18.91 -17.83 6.78
N ALA A 223 -18.68 -18.07 5.49
CA ALA A 223 -18.14 -19.36 5.03
C ALA A 223 -16.75 -19.68 5.61
N ILE A 224 -15.90 -18.68 5.84
CA ILE A 224 -14.59 -18.87 6.50
C ILE A 224 -14.76 -19.17 8.00
N GLU A 225 -15.72 -18.54 8.67
CA GLU A 225 -16.00 -18.74 10.09
C GLU A 225 -16.66 -20.10 10.38
N GLU A 226 -17.50 -20.59 9.46
CA GLU A 226 -18.21 -21.87 9.56
C GLU A 226 -17.34 -23.07 9.16
N ALA A 227 -16.20 -22.85 8.49
CA ALA A 227 -15.29 -23.91 8.09
C ALA A 227 -14.80 -24.71 9.31
N GLU A 228 -14.90 -26.04 9.26
CA GLU A 228 -14.41 -26.93 10.31
C GLU A 228 -13.07 -27.57 9.92
N ARG A 229 -12.83 -27.70 8.61
CA ARG A 229 -11.65 -28.29 8.00
C ARG A 229 -11.14 -27.40 6.87
N GLU A 230 -9.86 -27.57 6.51
CA GLU A 230 -9.23 -26.80 5.43
C GLU A 230 -9.90 -27.06 4.07
N GLU A 231 -10.44 -28.26 3.86
CA GLU A 231 -11.15 -28.59 2.62
C GLU A 231 -12.43 -27.77 2.42
N ASP A 232 -13.08 -27.34 3.51
CA ASP A 232 -14.29 -26.53 3.45
C ASP A 232 -14.00 -25.12 2.89
N LEU A 233 -12.72 -24.69 2.93
CA LEU A 233 -12.27 -23.40 2.39
C LEU A 233 -11.95 -23.44 0.89
N GLU A 234 -11.86 -24.62 0.27
CA GLU A 234 -11.41 -24.74 -1.13
C GLU A 234 -12.34 -24.00 -2.09
N GLU A 235 -13.66 -24.09 -1.87
CA GLU A 235 -14.66 -23.42 -2.71
C GLU A 235 -14.57 -21.89 -2.57
N VAL A 236 -14.50 -21.39 -1.33
CA VAL A 236 -14.38 -19.96 -1.05
C VAL A 236 -13.06 -19.41 -1.58
N ARG A 237 -11.97 -20.17 -1.45
CA ARG A 237 -10.65 -19.84 -2.00
C ARG A 237 -10.70 -19.72 -3.52
N ALA A 238 -11.23 -20.74 -4.22
CA ALA A 238 -11.33 -20.72 -5.67
C ALA A 238 -12.20 -19.56 -6.17
N ALA A 239 -13.33 -19.32 -5.53
CA ALA A 239 -14.22 -18.22 -5.87
C ALA A 239 -13.57 -16.85 -5.60
N ASN A 240 -12.81 -16.70 -4.51
CA ASN A 240 -12.10 -15.46 -4.21
C ASN A 240 -10.94 -15.22 -5.19
N GLU A 241 -10.14 -16.23 -5.55
CA GLU A 241 -9.06 -16.07 -6.54
C GLU A 241 -9.59 -15.70 -7.93
N ALA A 242 -10.76 -16.20 -8.32
CA ALA A 242 -11.44 -15.76 -9.54
C ALA A 242 -11.81 -14.27 -9.49
N ARG A 243 -12.35 -13.79 -8.36
CA ARG A 243 -12.67 -12.37 -8.14
C ARG A 243 -11.42 -11.49 -8.13
N VAL A 244 -10.34 -11.94 -7.49
CA VAL A 244 -9.04 -11.25 -7.50
C VAL A 244 -8.55 -11.10 -8.94
N SER A 245 -8.49 -12.20 -9.69
CA SER A 245 -8.00 -12.19 -11.08
C SER A 245 -8.86 -11.30 -11.98
N GLU A 246 -10.18 -11.31 -11.79
CA GLU A 246 -11.09 -10.44 -12.54
C GLU A 246 -10.91 -8.96 -12.19
N SER A 247 -10.85 -8.61 -10.90
CA SER A 247 -10.61 -7.22 -10.48
C SER A 247 -9.24 -6.72 -10.94
N GLU A 248 -8.19 -7.54 -10.90
CA GLU A 248 -6.87 -7.17 -11.44
C GLU A 248 -6.92 -6.86 -12.95
N ARG A 249 -7.66 -7.67 -13.72
CA ARG A 249 -7.86 -7.44 -15.16
C ARG A 249 -8.61 -6.13 -15.41
N ARG A 250 -9.76 -5.93 -14.74
CA ARG A 250 -10.59 -4.72 -14.89
C ARG A 250 -9.85 -3.46 -14.45
N LEU A 251 -9.08 -3.55 -13.37
CA LEU A 251 -8.23 -2.47 -12.87
C LEU A 251 -7.16 -2.08 -13.89
N GLY A 252 -6.54 -3.08 -14.54
CA GLY A 252 -5.60 -2.84 -15.63
C GLY A 252 -6.24 -2.13 -16.82
N GLU A 253 -7.40 -2.63 -17.27
CA GLU A 253 -8.17 -2.03 -18.37
C GLU A 253 -8.56 -0.57 -18.06
N ALA A 254 -9.02 -0.28 -16.84
CA ALA A 254 -9.39 1.06 -16.41
C ALA A 254 -8.18 2.01 -16.39
N LEU A 255 -7.04 1.58 -15.84
CA LEU A 255 -5.82 2.40 -15.79
C LEU A 255 -5.22 2.63 -17.19
N GLU A 256 -5.27 1.62 -18.06
CA GLU A 256 -4.82 1.72 -19.46
C GLU A 256 -5.73 2.63 -20.30
N ALA A 257 -7.04 2.64 -20.01
CA ALA A 257 -8.00 3.56 -20.62
C ALA A 257 -7.97 4.98 -20.01
N GLY A 258 -7.30 5.18 -18.88
CA GLY A 258 -7.33 6.44 -18.12
C GLY A 258 -8.65 6.70 -17.39
N ASP A 259 -9.46 5.66 -17.15
CA ASP A 259 -10.72 5.74 -16.39
C ASP A 259 -10.42 5.67 -14.88
N VAL A 260 -10.13 6.83 -14.30
CA VAL A 260 -9.79 6.97 -12.87
C VAL A 260 -10.91 6.51 -11.95
N PRO A 261 -12.19 6.91 -12.14
CA PRO A 261 -13.28 6.42 -11.31
C PRO A 261 -13.38 4.89 -11.28
N ALA A 262 -13.34 4.23 -12.44
CA ALA A 262 -13.40 2.77 -12.50
C ALA A 262 -12.18 2.11 -11.84
N ALA A 263 -10.98 2.69 -12.02
CA ALA A 263 -9.76 2.19 -11.39
C ALA A 263 -9.82 2.31 -9.86
N VAL A 264 -10.39 3.40 -9.33
CA VAL A 264 -10.61 3.55 -7.88
C VAL A 264 -11.56 2.48 -7.36
N ASP A 265 -12.72 2.30 -8.00
CA ASP A 265 -13.72 1.32 -7.57
C ASP A 265 -13.18 -0.12 -7.60
N GLU A 266 -12.44 -0.48 -8.65
CA GLU A 266 -11.79 -1.80 -8.73
C GLU A 266 -10.65 -1.97 -7.71
N ALA A 267 -9.90 -0.92 -7.40
CA ALA A 267 -8.88 -0.97 -6.34
C ALA A 267 -9.54 -1.20 -4.96
N VAL A 268 -10.70 -0.58 -4.68
CA VAL A 268 -11.47 -0.84 -3.46
C VAL A 268 -11.94 -2.30 -3.42
N ARG A 269 -12.54 -2.82 -4.50
CA ARG A 269 -12.95 -4.24 -4.60
C ARG A 269 -11.78 -5.19 -4.35
N LEU A 270 -10.66 -4.94 -5.03
CA LEU A 270 -9.45 -5.74 -4.90
C LEU A 270 -8.98 -5.80 -3.44
N ARG A 271 -9.00 -4.68 -2.70
CA ARG A 271 -8.66 -4.65 -1.26
C ARG A 271 -9.50 -5.63 -0.45
N TYR A 272 -10.81 -5.66 -0.66
CA TYR A 272 -11.70 -6.61 0.03
C TYR A 272 -11.37 -8.07 -0.31
N TRP A 273 -11.13 -8.39 -1.59
CA TRP A 273 -10.76 -9.74 -2.01
C TRP A 273 -9.40 -10.17 -1.44
N LEU A 274 -8.44 -9.25 -1.34
CA LEU A 274 -7.14 -9.51 -0.71
C LEU A 274 -7.27 -9.73 0.80
N ASN A 275 -8.20 -9.04 1.46
CA ASN A 275 -8.48 -9.26 2.87
C ASN A 275 -9.13 -10.63 3.09
N ILE A 276 -10.08 -11.03 2.24
CA ILE A 276 -10.66 -12.38 2.29
C ILE A 276 -9.58 -13.44 2.08
N ARG A 277 -8.71 -13.27 1.08
CA ARG A 277 -7.57 -14.18 0.84
C ARG A 277 -6.70 -14.35 2.09
N GLN A 278 -6.35 -13.24 2.74
CA GLN A 278 -5.59 -13.27 4.00
C GLN A 278 -6.34 -14.01 5.12
N GLY A 279 -7.66 -13.93 5.15
CA GLY A 279 -8.50 -14.65 6.12
C GLY A 279 -8.51 -16.14 5.90
N ILE A 280 -8.57 -16.55 4.64
CA ILE A 280 -8.47 -17.96 4.23
C ILE A 280 -7.06 -18.49 4.56
N ASP A 281 -6.01 -17.75 4.19
CA ASP A 281 -4.62 -18.17 4.43
C ASP A 281 -4.25 -18.17 5.92
N GLY A 282 -4.89 -17.29 6.70
CA GLY A 282 -4.72 -17.19 8.15
C GLY A 282 -5.69 -18.05 8.97
N TRP A 283 -6.56 -18.83 8.32
CA TRP A 283 -7.52 -19.67 9.03
C TRP A 283 -6.81 -20.79 9.78
N GLU A 284 -7.21 -21.00 11.04
CA GLU A 284 -6.76 -22.11 11.87
C GLU A 284 -7.96 -22.67 12.65
N ARG A 285 -8.07 -24.00 12.70
CA ARG A 285 -9.16 -24.68 13.41
C ARG A 285 -9.28 -24.20 14.85
N GLY A 286 -10.46 -23.66 15.19
CA GLY A 286 -10.82 -23.24 16.55
C GLY A 286 -10.25 -21.88 16.99
N LYS A 287 -9.61 -21.11 16.10
CA LYS A 287 -9.29 -19.69 16.34
C LYS A 287 -10.32 -18.78 15.66
N PRO A 288 -10.78 -17.70 16.32
CA PRO A 288 -11.61 -16.72 15.66
C PRO A 288 -10.80 -16.01 14.55
N VAL A 289 -11.39 -15.90 13.37
CA VAL A 289 -10.77 -15.23 12.22
C VAL A 289 -10.91 -13.72 12.41
N VAL A 290 -9.80 -13.04 12.71
CA VAL A 290 -9.78 -11.58 12.80
C VAL A 290 -9.22 -11.00 11.51
N LEU A 291 -10.10 -10.53 10.64
CA LEU A 291 -9.74 -9.82 9.41
C LEU A 291 -9.70 -8.32 9.65
N GLN A 292 -8.57 -7.69 9.30
CA GLN A 292 -8.43 -6.24 9.35
C GLN A 292 -9.31 -5.58 8.27
N HIS A 293 -10.02 -4.51 8.64
CA HIS A 293 -11.00 -3.79 7.81
C HIS A 293 -10.35 -2.73 6.94
#